data_AF-A0AAU5DJP8-F1
#
_entry.id   AF-A0AAU5DJP8-F1
#
_cell.length_a   1.000
_cell.length_b   1.000
_cell.length_c   1.000
_cell.angle_alpha   90.00
_cell.angle_beta   90.00
_cell.angle_gamma   90.00
#
_symmetry.space_group_name_H-M   'P 1'
#
loop_
_entity.id
_entity.type
_entity.pdbx_description
1 polymer ?
#
loop_
_entity_poly.entity_id
_entity_poly.type
_entity_poly.pdbx_seq_one_letter_code
_entity_poly.pdbx_strand_id
1 'polypeptide(L)'
;MVQVGEYERADGTKVRAHSRWHPGARRELTIFAVVALVVVGFGSSSGGTAGGAGAGERLPQPQQTGVYPVHFPGWDKPAPRPTPTVSYPIRWDRSQ
;
A
#
# COMPACT_ATOMS: atom_id res chain seq x y z
N MET A 1 12.74 -9.58 1.22
CA MET A 1 13.07 -9.02 -0.11
C MET A 1 12.64 -10.06 -1.11
N VAL A 2 11.91 -9.70 -2.17
CA VAL A 2 11.46 -10.68 -3.17
C VAL A 2 12.26 -10.48 -4.45
N GLN A 3 12.96 -11.52 -4.87
CA GLN A 3 13.73 -11.54 -6.12
C GLN A 3 12.98 -12.39 -7.14
N VAL A 4 12.80 -11.84 -8.33
CA VAL A 4 12.28 -12.56 -9.48
C VAL A 4 13.45 -12.73 -10.44
N GLY A 5 13.80 -13.98 -10.73
CA GLY A 5 14.83 -14.31 -11.71
C GLY A 5 14.38 -13.98 -13.14
N GLU A 6 15.30 -14.03 -14.08
CA GLU A 6 14.95 -13.94 -15.50
C GLU A 6 14.18 -15.18 -15.91
N TYR A 7 13.06 -15.00 -16.61
CA TYR A 7 12.27 -16.11 -17.15
C TYR A 7 11.56 -15.70 -18.43
N GLU A 8 11.25 -16.70 -19.25
CA GLU A 8 10.44 -16.55 -20.44
C GLU A 8 9.01 -17.00 -20.11
N ARG A 9 8.02 -16.12 -20.33
CA ARG A 9 6.60 -16.49 -20.21
C ARG A 9 6.22 -17.46 -21.33
N ALA A 10 5.18 -18.26 -21.13
CA ALA A 10 4.62 -19.15 -22.16
C ALA A 10 4.27 -18.40 -23.47
N ASP A 11 3.99 -17.10 -23.38
CA ASP A 11 3.71 -16.21 -24.51
C ASP A 11 4.98 -15.67 -25.21
N GLY A 12 6.18 -16.20 -24.91
CA GLY A 12 7.46 -15.78 -25.48
C GLY A 12 8.01 -14.44 -24.97
N THR A 13 7.33 -13.82 -24.00
CA THR A 13 7.78 -12.55 -23.41
C THR A 13 8.91 -12.80 -22.42
N LYS A 14 10.10 -12.25 -22.70
CA LYS A 14 11.25 -12.29 -21.79
C LYS A 14 11.05 -11.30 -20.64
N VAL A 15 10.97 -11.82 -19.43
CA VAL A 15 10.88 -11.01 -18.20
C VAL A 15 12.27 -10.90 -17.60
N ARG A 16 12.77 -9.66 -17.51
CA ARG A 16 14.06 -9.37 -16.89
C ARG A 16 14.01 -9.63 -15.38
N ALA A 17 15.14 -10.06 -14.84
CA ALA A 17 15.32 -10.18 -13.41
C ALA A 17 15.06 -8.83 -12.72
N HIS A 18 14.25 -8.82 -11.67
CA HIS A 18 14.01 -7.63 -10.86
C HIS A 18 13.81 -8.01 -9.40
N SER A 19 14.23 -7.11 -8.50
CA SER A 19 14.08 -7.27 -7.07
C SER A 19 13.14 -6.20 -6.53
N ARG A 20 12.32 -6.58 -5.55
CA ARG A 20 11.42 -5.67 -4.83
C ARG A 20 11.66 -5.78 -3.33
N TRP A 21 11.65 -4.64 -2.67
CA TRP A 21 11.66 -4.54 -1.22
C TRP A 21 10.28 -4.95 -0.66
N HIS A 22 10.21 -5.36 0.61
CA HIS A 22 8.91 -5.67 1.24
C HIS A 22 8.02 -4.43 1.29
N PRO A 23 6.68 -4.59 1.29
CA PRO A 23 5.77 -3.48 1.56
C PRO A 23 6.18 -2.80 2.87
N GLY A 24 6.55 -1.52 2.81
CA GLY A 24 7.05 -0.75 3.97
C GLY A 24 8.54 -0.38 3.92
N ALA A 25 9.38 -1.12 3.19
CA ALA A 25 10.80 -0.80 3.02
C ALA A 25 10.99 0.16 1.83
N ARG A 26 10.64 1.44 2.02
CA ARG A 26 10.67 2.47 0.98
C ARG A 26 12.11 2.95 0.70
N ARG A 27 12.39 3.27 -0.57
CA ARG A 27 13.64 3.91 -1.05
C ARG A 27 13.99 5.19 -0.30
N GLU A 28 13.00 5.86 0.26
CA GLU A 28 13.18 7.07 1.08
C GLU A 28 13.94 6.75 2.38
N LEU A 29 13.60 5.65 3.07
CA LEU A 29 14.28 5.27 4.31
C LEU A 29 15.74 4.89 4.07
N THR A 30 16.05 4.23 2.95
CA THR A 30 17.44 3.89 2.62
C THR A 30 18.24 5.14 2.28
N ILE A 31 17.65 6.12 1.58
CA ILE A 31 18.30 7.42 1.34
C ILE A 31 18.55 8.15 2.66
N PHE A 32 17.55 8.24 3.54
CA PHE A 32 17.70 8.87 4.86
C PHE A 32 18.77 8.18 5.70
N ALA A 33 18.81 6.85 5.73
CA ALA A 33 19.81 6.10 6.48
C ALA A 33 21.23 6.34 5.94
N VAL A 34 21.42 6.37 4.61
CA VAL A 34 22.73 6.65 4.02
C VAL A 34 23.18 8.07 4.33
N VAL A 35 22.29 9.07 4.20
CA VAL A 35 22.61 10.46 4.53
C VAL A 35 22.96 10.61 6.01
N ALA A 36 22.17 10.02 6.91
CA ALA A 36 22.45 10.03 8.35
C ALA A 36 23.80 9.36 8.67
N LEU A 37 24.11 8.23 8.03
CA LEU A 37 25.38 7.53 8.22
C LEU A 37 26.57 8.36 7.73
N VAL A 38 26.44 9.07 6.60
CA VAL A 38 27.49 9.98 6.11
C VAL A 38 27.68 11.14 7.08
N VAL A 39 26.61 11.79 7.53
CA VAL A 39 26.69 12.91 8.47
C VAL A 39 27.31 12.50 9.81
N VAL A 40 26.91 11.35 10.37
CA VAL A 40 27.48 10.82 11.61
C VAL A 40 28.92 10.33 11.41
N GLY A 41 29.19 9.64 10.31
CA GLY A 41 30.52 9.08 10.02
C GLY A 41 31.58 10.13 9.71
N PHE A 42 31.20 11.24 9.07
CA PHE A 42 32.12 12.38 8.84
C PHE A 42 32.22 13.32 10.05
N GLY A 43 31.20 13.34 10.93
CA GLY A 43 31.14 14.24 12.09
C GLY A 43 31.62 13.66 13.41
N SER A 44 31.79 12.34 13.54
CA SER A 44 31.91 11.68 14.85
C SER A 44 33.09 10.71 14.93
N SER A 45 34.24 11.22 15.34
CA SER A 45 35.41 10.45 15.76
C SER A 45 35.30 9.90 17.19
N SER A 46 34.11 9.75 17.76
CA SER A 46 33.96 9.12 19.08
C SER A 46 32.54 8.60 19.31
N GLY A 47 32.42 7.27 19.19
CA GLY A 47 31.64 6.36 20.04
C GLY A 47 30.23 6.76 20.52
N GLY A 48 29.27 5.89 20.25
CA GLY A 48 28.11 5.74 21.14
C GLY A 48 26.81 5.39 20.43
N THR A 49 26.46 4.11 20.44
CA THR A 49 25.13 3.60 20.13
C THR A 49 24.11 3.92 21.23
N ALA A 50 22.90 4.25 20.77
CA ALA A 50 21.58 3.93 21.34
C ALA A 50 21.10 4.63 22.62
N GLY A 51 19.87 5.16 22.51
CA GLY A 51 18.85 5.05 23.55
C GLY A 51 18.30 6.38 24.04
N GLY A 52 17.01 6.58 23.83
CA GLY A 52 16.28 7.66 24.50
C GLY A 52 15.06 8.11 23.71
N ALA A 53 13.95 7.41 23.90
CA ALA A 53 12.64 7.86 23.50
C ALA A 53 12.35 9.21 24.18
N GLY A 54 12.51 10.30 23.43
CA GLY A 54 12.13 11.65 23.85
C GLY A 54 10.63 11.83 23.68
N ALA A 55 9.90 11.69 24.77
CA ALA A 55 8.53 12.17 24.90
C ALA A 55 8.50 13.69 24.61
N GLY A 56 7.73 14.12 23.61
CA GLY A 56 7.39 15.54 23.45
C GLY A 56 7.34 16.10 22.03
N GLU A 57 7.82 15.39 21.00
CA GLU A 57 7.69 15.90 19.64
C GLU A 57 6.38 15.40 19.03
N ARG A 58 5.40 16.31 18.98
CA ARG A 58 4.17 16.13 18.21
C ARG A 58 4.58 15.94 16.74
N LEU A 59 4.70 14.69 16.30
CA LEU A 59 5.01 14.35 14.91
C LEU A 59 4.07 15.16 14.01
N PRO A 60 4.58 15.75 12.90
CA PRO A 60 3.73 16.45 11.96
C PRO A 60 2.67 15.46 11.47
N GLN A 61 1.42 15.74 11.85
CA GLN A 61 0.30 14.89 11.47
C GLN A 61 0.19 14.96 9.94
N PRO A 62 0.17 13.81 9.23
CA PRO A 62 0.10 13.80 7.79
C PRO A 62 -1.15 14.58 7.35
N GLN A 63 -0.93 15.69 6.65
CA GLN A 63 -1.98 16.46 6.02
C GLN A 63 -2.54 15.63 4.87
N GLN A 64 -3.86 15.39 4.87
CA GLN A 64 -4.53 14.66 3.80
C GLN A 64 -4.33 15.43 2.48
N THR A 65 -3.58 14.83 1.57
CA THR A 65 -3.25 15.41 0.27
C THR A 65 -4.43 15.18 -0.67
N GLY A 66 -5.48 15.98 -0.46
CA GLY A 66 -6.67 16.01 -1.30
C GLY A 66 -7.75 15.02 -0.89
N VAL A 67 -8.96 15.53 -0.74
CA VAL A 67 -10.17 14.72 -0.77
C VAL A 67 -10.58 14.64 -2.24
N TYR A 68 -10.45 13.47 -2.85
CA TYR A 68 -10.98 13.21 -4.18
C TYR A 68 -12.35 12.57 -4.06
N PRO A 69 -13.43 13.31 -4.29
CA PRO A 69 -14.61 12.67 -4.81
C PRO A 69 -14.56 12.82 -6.33
N VAL A 70 -14.00 11.83 -7.01
CA VAL A 70 -14.20 11.70 -8.46
C VAL A 70 -15.66 11.29 -8.65
N HIS A 71 -16.53 12.26 -8.90
CA HIS A 71 -17.93 12.00 -9.21
C HIS A 71 -18.07 11.70 -10.71
N PHE A 72 -18.59 10.53 -11.02
CA PHE A 72 -18.95 10.17 -12.39
C PHE A 72 -20.36 10.72 -12.71
N PRO A 73 -20.65 11.06 -13.98
CA PRO A 73 -21.99 11.46 -14.39
C PRO A 73 -23.02 10.39 -13.98
N GLY A 74 -23.96 10.76 -13.12
CA GLY A 74 -24.95 9.83 -12.56
C GLY A 74 -24.60 9.21 -11.21
N TRP A 75 -23.56 9.71 -10.51
CA TRP A 75 -23.21 9.30 -9.14
C TRP A 75 -24.38 9.37 -8.15
N ASP A 76 -25.21 10.43 -8.25
CA ASP A 76 -26.37 10.63 -7.37
C ASP A 76 -27.63 9.85 -7.81
N LYS A 77 -27.54 9.10 -8.92
CA LYS A 77 -28.69 8.34 -9.41
C LYS A 77 -28.81 7.06 -8.59
N PRO A 78 -30.03 6.73 -8.10
CA PRO A 78 -30.25 5.46 -7.42
C PRO A 78 -29.89 4.30 -8.35
N ALA A 79 -29.17 3.32 -7.80
CA ALA A 79 -28.82 2.11 -8.54
C ALA A 79 -30.11 1.44 -9.04
N PRO A 80 -30.14 0.95 -10.30
CA PRO A 80 -31.31 0.26 -10.83
C PRO A 80 -31.61 -0.96 -9.95
N ARG A 81 -32.87 -1.09 -9.52
CA ARG A 81 -33.30 -2.25 -8.76
C ARG A 81 -33.35 -3.46 -9.70
N PRO A 82 -32.78 -4.61 -9.32
CA PRO A 82 -32.87 -5.80 -10.14
C PRO A 82 -34.34 -6.21 -10.27
N THR A 83 -34.86 -6.22 -11.49
CA THR A 83 -36.15 -6.82 -11.81
C THR A 83 -35.91 -8.29 -12.15
N PRO A 84 -36.47 -9.24 -11.40
CA PRO A 84 -36.33 -10.65 -11.72
C PRO A 84 -36.96 -10.91 -13.10
N THR A 85 -36.18 -11.49 -14.03
CA THR A 85 -36.70 -11.93 -15.33
C THR A 85 -37.80 -12.99 -15.15
N VAL A 86 -37.72 -13.76 -14.06
CA VAL A 86 -38.73 -14.76 -13.67
C VAL A 86 -38.88 -14.78 -12.15
N SER A 87 -40.10 -14.80 -11.66
CA SER A 87 -40.42 -15.01 -10.25
C SER A 87 -41.15 -16.34 -10.10
N TYR A 88 -40.54 -17.31 -9.41
CA TYR A 88 -41.19 -18.59 -9.08
C TYR A 88 -41.73 -18.55 -7.65
N PRO A 89 -42.88 -19.20 -7.39
CA PRO A 89 -43.42 -19.28 -6.04
C PRO A 89 -42.52 -20.17 -5.16
N ILE A 90 -42.04 -19.61 -4.05
CA ILE A 90 -41.41 -20.38 -2.98
C ILE A 90 -42.52 -21.12 -2.23
N ARG A 91 -42.54 -22.45 -2.32
CA ARG A 91 -43.45 -23.29 -1.53
C ARG A 91 -42.85 -23.48 -0.15
N TRP A 92 -43.35 -22.73 0.83
CA TRP A 92 -43.04 -22.98 2.24
C TRP A 92 -43.92 -24.13 2.72
N ASP A 93 -43.32 -25.29 2.94
CA ASP A 93 -43.98 -26.36 3.68
C ASP A 93 -44.07 -25.95 5.16
N ARG A 94 -45.28 -25.98 5.70
CA ARG A 94 -45.61 -25.59 7.08
C ARG A 94 -46.16 -26.77 7.89
N SER A 95 -45.99 -28.02 7.43
CA SER A 95 -46.32 -29.18 8.26
C SER A 95 -45.21 -29.44 9.29
N GLN A 96 -45.42 -28.94 10.51
CA GLN A 96 -44.83 -29.42 11.76
C GLN A 96 -45.96 -30.02 12.60
#